data_AF-A0A2W6TCC6-F1
#
_entry.id   AF-A0A2W6TCC6-F1
#
_cell.length_a   1.000
_cell.length_b   1.000
_cell.length_c   1.000
_cell.angle_alpha   90.00
_cell.angle_beta   90.00
_cell.angle_gamma   90.00
#
_symmetry.space_group_name_H-M   'P 1'
#
loop_
_entity.id
_entity.type
_entity.pdbx_description
1 polymer ?
#
loop_
_entity_poly.entity_id
_entity_poly.type
_entity_poly.pdbx_seq_one_letter_code
_entity_poly.pdbx_strand_id
1 'polypeptide(L)'
;MQFLRTAFWVVIAVAAALFFKANNGPLVIKIWGDIVWETRVWFPILLAFLLGALPFWTVARVTRWRLRRQVEGSERALAAVAATGVPPPPATPATPAPVIATGPGISTGPGISTGDVPAPLPSTPAAGIP
;
A
#
# COMPACT_ATOMS: atom_id res chain seq x y z
N MET A 1 19.14 15.38 10.98
CA MET A 1 18.68 14.43 9.92
C MET A 1 18.67 15.01 8.51
N GLN A 2 18.84 16.33 8.31
CA GLN A 2 18.70 16.96 7.00
C GLN A 2 19.95 16.76 6.12
N PHE A 3 21.16 16.78 6.70
CA PHE A 3 22.42 16.53 6.00
C PHE A 3 22.45 15.19 5.25
N LEU A 4 22.03 14.08 5.87
CA LEU A 4 22.02 12.77 5.20
C LEU A 4 21.06 12.75 4.00
N ARG A 5 19.89 13.40 4.15
CA ARG A 5 18.94 13.55 3.05
C ARG A 5 19.53 14.40 1.93
N THR A 6 20.17 15.52 2.25
CA THR A 6 20.79 16.39 1.24
C THR A 6 21.95 15.70 0.55
N ALA A 7 22.84 15.03 1.31
CA ALA A 7 23.96 14.26 0.76
C ALA A 7 23.49 13.16 -0.20
N PHE A 8 22.45 12.40 0.18
CA PHE A 8 21.83 11.41 -0.69
C PHE A 8 21.28 12.03 -1.99
N TRP A 9 20.57 13.16 -1.89
CA TRP A 9 20.06 13.88 -3.06
C TRP A 9 21.16 14.44 -3.94
N VAL A 10 22.25 14.93 -3.37
CA VAL A 10 23.43 15.40 -4.11
C VAL A 10 24.08 14.25 -4.87
N VAL A 11 24.26 13.08 -4.24
CA VAL A 11 24.80 11.89 -4.92
C VAL A 11 23.92 11.49 -6.11
N ILE A 12 22.59 11.48 -5.93
CA ILE A 12 21.66 11.21 -7.04
C ILE A 12 21.80 12.27 -8.14
N ALA A 13 21.86 13.55 -7.79
CA ALA A 13 21.98 14.63 -8.78
C ALA A 13 23.29 14.55 -9.56
N VAL A 14 24.41 14.23 -8.89
CA VAL A 14 25.71 14.03 -9.52
C VAL A 14 25.69 12.81 -10.44
N ALA A 15 25.14 11.68 -9.97
CA ALA A 15 24.98 10.48 -10.79
C ALA A 15 24.12 10.77 -12.03
N ALA A 16 22.99 11.47 -11.86
CA ALA A 16 22.13 11.88 -12.95
C ALA A 16 22.84 12.83 -13.92
N ALA A 17 23.63 13.80 -13.44
CA ALA A 17 24.38 14.71 -14.32
C ALA A 17 25.45 13.96 -15.14
N LEU A 18 26.18 13.03 -14.52
CA LEU A 18 27.19 12.19 -15.20
C LEU A 18 26.55 11.26 -16.22
N PHE A 19 25.39 10.71 -15.87
CA PHE A 19 24.47 10.06 -16.77
C PHE A 19 24.19 11.09 -17.89
N PHE A 20 23.39 12.14 -17.74
CA PHE A 20 23.05 13.12 -18.80
C PHE A 20 24.19 13.56 -19.74
N LYS A 21 25.41 13.69 -19.22
CA LYS A 21 26.60 13.91 -20.05
C LYS A 21 26.99 12.69 -20.92
N ALA A 22 27.09 11.49 -20.34
CA ALA A 22 27.65 10.30 -20.98
C ALA A 22 26.81 9.71 -22.14
N ASN A 23 25.48 9.75 -22.09
CA ASN A 23 24.60 9.24 -23.16
C ASN A 23 23.83 10.39 -23.85
N ASN A 24 24.51 11.50 -24.15
CA ASN A 24 23.94 12.65 -24.86
C ASN A 24 23.75 12.41 -26.38
N GLY A 25 23.92 11.16 -26.83
CA GLY A 25 23.84 10.77 -28.23
C GLY A 25 22.46 11.07 -28.83
N PRO A 26 22.42 11.41 -30.14
CA PRO A 26 21.16 11.55 -30.86
C PRO A 26 20.48 10.18 -30.96
N LEU A 27 19.27 10.06 -30.44
CA LEU A 27 18.40 8.90 -30.63
C LEU A 27 17.28 9.28 -31.60
N VAL A 28 17.31 8.62 -32.74
CA VAL A 28 16.35 8.81 -33.82
C VAL A 28 15.16 7.87 -33.54
N ILE A 29 14.03 8.40 -33.09
CA ILE A 29 12.81 7.63 -32.85
C ILE A 29 11.87 7.84 -34.05
N LYS A 30 11.59 6.76 -34.78
CA LYS A 30 10.62 6.77 -35.89
C LYS A 30 9.23 6.49 -35.29
N ILE A 31 8.39 7.52 -35.21
CA ILE A 31 7.08 7.44 -34.54
C ILE A 31 6.04 6.83 -35.50
N TRP A 32 6.05 7.24 -36.77
CA TRP A 32 5.20 6.67 -37.82
C TRP A 32 5.76 7.04 -39.20
N GLY A 33 6.04 6.05 -40.05
CA GLY A 33 6.57 6.28 -41.40
C GLY A 33 7.81 7.19 -41.41
N ASP A 34 7.67 8.37 -42.03
CA ASP A 34 8.71 9.42 -42.18
C ASP A 34 8.78 10.43 -41.01
N ILE A 35 7.92 10.30 -39.99
CA ILE A 35 8.00 11.16 -38.80
C ILE A 35 9.14 10.68 -37.92
N VAL A 36 10.26 11.38 -38.06
CA VAL A 36 11.48 11.16 -37.31
C VAL A 36 11.57 12.19 -36.20
N TRP A 37 11.50 11.74 -34.95
CA TRP A 37 11.74 12.58 -33.79
C TRP A 37 13.11 12.28 -33.20
N GLU A 38 14.00 13.27 -33.29
CA GLU A 38 15.32 13.18 -32.67
C GLU A 38 15.21 13.65 -31.22
N THR A 39 15.30 12.70 -30.30
CA THR A 39 15.45 12.97 -28.86
C THR A 39 16.81 12.49 -28.40
N ARG A 40 17.32 13.02 -27.30
CA ARG A 40 18.56 12.49 -26.73
C ARG A 40 18.26 11.19 -25.98
N VAL A 41 19.16 10.21 -26.06
CA VAL A 41 19.03 8.88 -25.41
C VAL A 41 18.62 9.00 -23.93
N TRP A 42 19.07 10.05 -23.24
CA TRP A 42 18.73 10.25 -21.85
C TRP A 42 17.26 10.49 -21.53
N PHE A 43 16.56 11.19 -22.41
CA PHE A 43 15.20 11.60 -22.16
C PHE A 43 14.24 10.42 -21.96
N PRO A 44 14.17 9.42 -22.86
CA PRO A 44 13.28 8.27 -22.67
C PRO A 44 13.69 7.40 -21.49
N ILE A 45 14.99 7.28 -21.19
CA ILE A 45 15.48 6.54 -20.03
C ILE A 45 15.04 7.21 -18.73
N LEU A 46 15.18 8.53 -18.64
CA LEU A 46 14.72 9.30 -17.49
C LEU A 46 13.21 9.19 -17.33
N LEU A 47 12.47 9.25 -18.43
CA LEU A 47 11.02 9.14 -18.42
C LEU A 47 10.57 7.76 -17.93
N ALA A 48 11.16 6.67 -18.45
CA ALA A 48 10.88 5.31 -18.00
C ALA A 48 11.24 5.11 -16.53
N PHE A 49 12.38 5.66 -16.10
CA PHE A 49 12.80 5.63 -14.71
C PHE A 49 11.84 6.39 -13.80
N LEU A 50 11.39 7.59 -14.20
CA LEU A 50 10.38 8.34 -13.45
C LEU A 50 9.06 7.57 -13.39
N LEU A 51 8.59 7.01 -14.50
CA LEU A 51 7.35 6.21 -14.51
C LEU A 51 7.43 4.99 -13.59
N GLY A 52 8.60 4.33 -13.50
CA GLY A 52 8.80 3.20 -12.59
C GLY A 52 9.02 3.61 -11.13
N ALA A 53 9.73 4.72 -10.89
CA ALA A 53 10.15 5.13 -9.55
C ALA A 53 9.13 6.03 -8.83
N LEU A 54 8.34 6.85 -9.54
CA LEU A 54 7.28 7.66 -8.95
C LEU A 54 6.27 6.85 -8.14
N PRO A 55 5.66 5.76 -8.67
CA PRO A 55 4.64 5.02 -7.93
C PRO A 55 5.23 4.43 -6.65
N PHE A 56 6.46 3.91 -6.70
CA PHE A 56 7.13 3.38 -5.51
C PHE A 56 7.46 4.48 -4.48
N TRP A 57 7.99 5.61 -4.93
CA TRP A 57 8.37 6.72 -4.05
C TRP A 57 7.17 7.41 -3.41
N THR A 58 6.08 7.59 -4.17
CA THR A 58 4.84 8.19 -3.67
C THR A 58 4.19 7.34 -2.60
N VAL A 59 4.12 6.02 -2.77
CA VAL A 59 3.61 5.10 -1.74
C VAL A 59 4.43 5.23 -0.45
N ALA A 60 5.76 5.13 -0.54
CA ALA A 60 6.64 5.26 0.62
C ALA A 60 6.49 6.63 1.33
N ARG A 61 6.22 7.70 0.59
CA ARG A 61 6.00 9.04 1.12
C ARG A 61 4.64 9.17 1.82
N VAL A 62 3.57 8.64 1.23
CA VAL A 62 2.20 8.70 1.77
C VAL A 62 2.11 7.89 3.07
N THR A 63 2.70 6.70 3.12
CA THR A 63 2.68 5.87 4.33
C THR A 63 3.33 6.59 5.52
N ARG A 64 4.50 7.21 5.29
CA ARG A 64 5.19 8.02 6.30
C ARG A 64 4.36 9.23 6.76
N TRP A 65 3.59 9.84 5.85
CA TRP A 65 2.71 10.95 6.19
C TRP A 65 1.49 10.50 7.00
N ARG A 66 0.88 9.37 6.63
CA ARG A 66 -0.23 8.78 7.39
C ARG A 66 0.17 8.39 8.81
N LEU A 67 1.32 7.74 8.98
CA LEU A 67 1.84 7.37 10.30
C LEU A 67 2.01 8.60 11.21
N ARG A 68 2.57 9.69 10.68
CA ARG A 68 2.73 10.95 11.41
C ARG A 68 1.39 11.56 11.83
N ARG A 69 0.39 11.56 10.93
CA ARG A 69 -0.95 12.07 11.26
C ARG A 69 -1.68 11.23 12.30
N GLN A 70 -1.52 9.91 12.27
CA GLN A 70 -2.13 9.05 13.27
C GLN A 70 -1.54 9.31 14.66
N VAL A 71 -0.22 9.45 14.76
CA VAL A 71 0.46 9.80 16.02
C VAL A 71 -0.05 11.14 16.56
N GLU A 72 -0.07 12.18 15.74
CA GLU A 72 -0.53 13.51 16.16
C GLU A 72 -2.01 13.52 16.59
N GLY A 73 -2.85 12.70 15.93
CA GLY A 73 -4.25 12.52 16.31
C GLY A 73 -4.41 11.83 17.67
N SER A 74 -3.65 10.76 17.91
CA SER A 74 -3.63 10.05 19.19
C SER A 74 -3.09 10.93 20.32
N GLU A 75 -2.04 11.71 20.08
CA GLU A 75 -1.48 12.64 21.06
C GLU A 75 -2.49 13.72 21.47
N ARG A 76 -3.23 14.30 20.50
CA ARG A 76 -4.29 15.27 20.81
C ARG A 76 -5.46 14.65 21.56
N ALA A 77 -5.87 13.44 21.21
CA ALA A 77 -6.94 12.73 21.91
C ALA A 77 -6.55 12.43 23.37
N LEU A 78 -5.31 11.99 23.60
CA LEU A 78 -4.77 11.78 24.93
C LEU A 78 -4.66 13.09 25.72
N ALA A 79 -4.18 14.17 25.08
CA ALA A 79 -4.10 15.49 25.71
C ALA A 79 -5.48 16.04 26.08
N ALA A 80 -6.50 15.83 25.25
CA ALA A 80 -7.88 16.21 25.55
C ALA A 80 -8.48 15.42 26.71
N VAL A 81 -8.24 14.09 26.76
CA VAL A 81 -8.67 13.25 27.89
C VAL A 81 -7.97 13.67 29.19
N ALA A 82 -6.66 13.93 29.13
CA ALA A 82 -5.89 14.43 30.26
C ALA A 82 -6.36 15.81 30.74
N ALA A 83 -6.76 16.70 29.82
CA ALA A 83 -7.27 18.04 30.15
C ALA A 83 -8.68 18.01 30.75
N THR A 84 -9.51 17.03 30.41
CA THR A 84 -10.87 16.90 30.96
C THR A 84 -10.88 16.40 32.41
N GLY A 85 -9.74 15.90 32.93
CA GLY A 85 -9.61 15.48 34.34
C GLY A 85 -10.54 14.32 34.75
N VAL A 86 -11.18 13.65 33.78
CA VAL A 86 -12.03 12.48 34.04
C VAL A 86 -11.11 11.34 34.48
N PRO A 87 -11.34 10.74 35.68
CA PRO A 87 -10.58 9.58 36.11
C PRO A 87 -10.67 8.50 35.04
N PRO A 88 -9.56 7.81 34.70
CA PRO A 88 -9.65 6.68 33.78
C PRO A 88 -10.73 5.72 34.31
N PRO A 89 -11.65 5.24 33.45
CA PRO A 89 -12.58 4.21 33.87
C PRO A 89 -11.76 3.06 34.48
N PRO A 90 -12.20 2.48 35.61
CA PRO A 90 -11.47 1.40 36.25
C PRO A 90 -11.16 0.35 35.19
N ALA A 91 -9.89 -0.06 35.12
CA ALA A 91 -9.46 -1.11 34.21
C ALA A 91 -10.31 -2.35 34.53
N THR A 92 -11.34 -2.59 33.71
CA THR A 92 -12.04 -3.87 33.75
C THR A 92 -10.98 -4.90 33.44
N PRO A 93 -10.74 -5.90 34.32
CA PRO A 93 -9.85 -6.99 34.00
C PRO A 93 -10.23 -7.49 32.62
N ALA A 94 -9.25 -7.60 31.72
CA ALA A 94 -9.47 -8.30 30.48
C ALA A 94 -9.93 -9.70 30.86
N THR A 95 -11.23 -9.98 30.74
CA THR A 95 -11.73 -11.34 30.77
C THR A 95 -10.87 -12.11 29.77
N PRO A 96 -10.14 -13.15 30.19
CA PRO A 96 -9.34 -13.92 29.27
C PRO A 96 -10.22 -14.31 28.10
N ALA A 97 -9.85 -13.87 26.89
CA ALA A 97 -10.42 -14.45 25.69
C ALA A 97 -10.27 -15.97 25.83
N PRO A 98 -11.29 -16.77 25.49
CA PRO A 98 -11.23 -18.20 25.64
C PRO A 98 -9.98 -18.67 24.90
N VAL A 99 -9.03 -19.20 25.66
CA VAL A 99 -7.84 -19.82 25.12
C VAL A 99 -8.38 -21.03 24.38
N ILE A 100 -8.46 -20.94 23.05
CA ILE A 100 -8.61 -22.15 22.23
C ILE A 100 -7.29 -22.88 22.44
N ALA A 101 -7.28 -23.76 23.44
CA ALA A 101 -6.23 -24.71 23.68
C ALA A 101 -6.16 -25.58 22.43
N THR A 102 -5.33 -25.19 21.48
CA THR A 102 -4.83 -26.11 20.47
C THR A 102 -3.86 -27.02 21.20
N GLY A 103 -4.42 -27.98 21.92
CA GLY A 103 -3.66 -29.08 22.49
C GLY A 103 -2.93 -29.80 21.35
N PRO A 104 -1.70 -30.26 21.57
CA PRO A 104 -0.97 -31.02 20.57
C PRO A 104 -1.58 -32.42 20.50
N GLY A 105 -2.68 -32.54 19.77
CA GLY A 105 -3.39 -33.79 19.51
C GLY A 105 -3.10 -34.26 18.11
N ILE A 106 -2.02 -35.03 17.97
CA ILE A 106 -1.79 -35.89 16.82
C ILE A 106 -2.95 -36.89 16.79
N SER A 107 -3.81 -36.82 15.78
CA SER A 107 -4.72 -37.91 15.43
C SER A 107 -4.84 -37.98 13.91
N THR A 108 -3.88 -38.70 13.34
CA THR A 108 -4.08 -39.66 12.24
C THR A 108 -5.53 -40.02 11.91
N GLY A 109 -5.86 -39.95 10.62
CA GLY A 109 -6.65 -40.99 9.95
C GLY A 109 -8.02 -40.57 9.40
N PRO A 110 -8.45 -41.15 8.27
CA PRO A 110 -9.27 -40.49 7.25
C PRO A 110 -10.75 -40.93 7.28
N GLY A 111 -11.65 -40.07 6.83
CA GLY A 111 -13.07 -40.41 6.74
C GLY A 111 -13.86 -39.42 5.89
N ILE A 112 -14.20 -39.87 4.68
CA ILE A 112 -15.09 -39.22 3.72
C ILE A 112 -16.50 -39.17 4.33
N SER A 113 -17.21 -38.04 4.20
CA SER A 113 -18.66 -38.12 3.98
C SER A 113 -19.18 -36.93 3.19
N THR A 114 -19.52 -37.25 1.96
CA THR A 114 -20.41 -36.60 1.00
C THR A 114 -21.70 -36.07 1.64
N GLY A 115 -22.12 -34.89 1.20
CA GLY A 115 -23.53 -34.46 1.21
C GLY A 115 -23.84 -33.33 2.20
N ASP A 116 -23.98 -32.10 1.69
CA ASP A 116 -25.31 -31.46 1.55
C ASP A 116 -25.13 -30.07 0.93
N VAL A 117 -25.70 -29.87 -0.24
CA VAL A 117 -25.80 -28.58 -0.94
C VAL A 117 -27.26 -28.16 -0.78
N PRO A 118 -27.60 -27.12 0.01
CA PRO A 118 -28.97 -26.68 0.10
C PRO A 118 -29.40 -25.96 -1.19
N ALA A 119 -30.33 -26.58 -1.90
CA ALA A 119 -31.02 -26.07 -3.08
C ALA A 119 -31.97 -24.88 -2.76
N PRO A 120 -32.30 -24.01 -3.75
CA PRO A 120 -33.04 -22.77 -3.55
C PRO A 120 -34.56 -22.99 -3.32
N LEU A 121 -35.15 -22.10 -2.51
CA LEU A 121 -36.56 -22.10 -2.09
C LEU A 121 -37.55 -21.90 -3.27
N PRO A 122 -38.73 -22.54 -3.24
CA PRO A 122 -39.73 -22.52 -4.31
C PRO A 122 -40.60 -21.24 -4.36
N SER A 123 -41.06 -20.98 -5.57
CA SER A 123 -41.95 -19.92 -6.07
C SER A 123 -43.33 -19.82 -5.39
N THR A 124 -43.75 -18.59 -5.06
CA THR A 124 -45.13 -18.24 -4.69
C THR A 124 -45.91 -17.74 -5.93
N PRO A 125 -47.16 -18.19 -6.17
CA PRO A 125 -47.97 -17.76 -7.30
C PRO A 125 -48.80 -16.52 -6.95
N ALA A 126 -48.83 -15.52 -7.83
CA ALA A 126 -49.84 -14.47 -7.84
C ALA A 126 -50.54 -14.49 -9.19
N ALA A 127 -51.79 -14.95 -9.18
CA ALA A 127 -52.70 -15.05 -10.31
C ALA A 127 -53.39 -13.70 -10.59
N GLY A 128 -53.90 -13.53 -11.82
CA GLY A 128 -54.99 -12.60 -12.15
C GLY A 128 -54.58 -11.32 -12.89
N ILE A 129 -54.14 -11.36 -14.17
CA ILE A 129 -54.88 -11.10 -15.45
C ILE A 129 -55.68 -9.76 -15.54
N PRO A 130 -55.97 -9.29 -16.77
CA PRO A 130 -55.39 -8.16 -17.48
C PRO A 130 -56.11 -6.81 -17.31
#